data_AF-A0A2V8B619-F1
#
_entry.id   AF-A0A2V8B619-F1
#
_cell.length_a   1.000
_cell.length_b   1.000
_cell.length_c   1.000
_cell.angle_alpha   90.00
_cell.angle_beta   90.00
_cell.angle_gamma   90.00
#
_symmetry.space_group_name_H-M   'P 1'
#
loop_
_entity.id
_entity.type
_entity.pdbx_description
1 polymer ?
#
loop_
_entity_poly.entity_id
_entity_poly.type
_entity_poly.pdbx_seq_one_letter_code
_entity_poly.pdbx_strand_id
1 'polypeptide(L)'
;MPEKRLGIGVECYAGHRGEQTPRTLILGDRRVAVAEVVDTWLAPDYRYFKLKGKDGDTYLVRHDERSSTWELTMFRAEHRE
;
A
#
# COMPACT_ATOMS: atom_id res chain seq x y z
N MET A 1 -20.86 3.77 -7.23
CA MET A 1 -19.81 4.72 -7.65
C MET A 1 -18.52 3.92 -7.80
N PRO A 2 -17.84 3.86 -8.94
CA PRO A 2 -16.57 3.14 -9.01
C PRO A 2 -15.57 3.93 -8.16
N GLU A 3 -15.20 3.35 -7.03
CA GLU A 3 -14.08 3.79 -6.21
C GLU A 3 -12.86 3.88 -7.13
N LYS A 4 -12.34 5.08 -7.34
CA LYS A 4 -11.27 5.31 -8.30
C LYS A 4 -10.00 4.66 -7.76
N ARG A 5 -9.74 3.43 -8.19
CA ARG A 5 -8.51 2.69 -7.88
C ARG A 5 -7.36 3.32 -8.65
N LEU A 6 -6.35 3.75 -7.92
CA LEU A 6 -5.16 4.36 -8.49
C LEU A 6 -4.06 3.29 -8.51
N GLY A 7 -3.54 2.97 -9.70
CA GLY A 7 -2.33 2.18 -9.80
C GLY A 7 -1.17 2.92 -9.14
N ILE A 8 -0.47 2.25 -8.23
CA ILE A 8 0.64 2.84 -7.48
C ILE A 8 1.89 1.97 -7.64
N GLY A 9 3.06 2.58 -7.55
CA GLY A 9 4.30 1.84 -7.35
C GLY A 9 4.45 1.49 -5.87
N VAL A 10 4.96 0.29 -5.58
CA VAL A 10 5.29 -0.10 -4.21
C VAL A 10 6.68 -0.70 -4.20
N GLU A 11 7.57 -0.08 -3.42
CA GLU A 11 8.89 -0.64 -3.17
C GLU A 11 8.79 -1.62 -2.01
N CYS A 12 8.83 -2.91 -2.35
CA CYS A 12 8.94 -4.00 -1.37
C CYS A 12 10.41 -4.27 -1.08
N TYR A 13 10.75 -4.44 0.19
CA TYR A 13 12.06 -4.96 0.53
C TYR A 13 12.01 -6.48 0.52
N ALA A 14 12.77 -7.10 -0.37
CA ALA A 14 13.02 -8.54 -0.36
C ALA A 14 13.98 -8.86 0.79
N GLY A 15 13.46 -8.98 2.02
CA GLY A 15 14.22 -9.55 3.11
C GLY A 15 14.56 -11.02 2.82
N HIS A 16 15.67 -11.50 3.39
CA HIS A 16 16.21 -12.87 3.26
C HIS A 16 15.24 -14.01 3.66
N ARG A 17 14.02 -13.70 4.11
CA ARG A 17 12.94 -14.65 4.47
C ARG A 17 11.73 -14.65 3.52
N GLY A 18 11.76 -13.88 2.43
CA GLY A 18 10.72 -13.95 1.38
C GLY A 18 9.42 -13.21 1.70
N GLU A 19 9.28 -12.61 2.88
CA GLU A 19 8.14 -11.74 3.19
C GLU A 19 8.34 -10.38 2.52
N GLN A 20 7.59 -10.13 1.45
CA GLN A 20 7.57 -8.86 0.74
C GLN A 20 6.76 -7.84 1.55
N THR A 21 7.43 -7.13 2.47
CA THR A 21 6.79 -6.04 3.21
C THR A 21 6.89 -4.73 2.41
N PRO A 22 5.76 -4.06 2.11
CA PRO A 22 5.77 -2.77 1.43
C PRO A 22 6.45 -1.71 2.30
N ARG A 23 7.41 -0.99 1.74
CA ARG A 23 8.29 -0.08 2.48
C ARG A 23 8.16 1.37 2.02
N THR A 24 7.82 1.58 0.76
CA THR A 24 7.51 2.91 0.22
C THR A 24 6.41 2.81 -0.82
N LEU A 25 5.40 3.66 -0.69
CA LEU A 25 4.32 3.83 -1.64
C LEU A 25 4.66 4.99 -2.59
N ILE A 26 4.49 4.77 -3.89
CA ILE A 26 4.77 5.73 -4.95
C ILE A 26 3.42 6.06 -5.62
N LEU A 27 2.84 7.19 -5.24
CA LEU A 27 1.57 7.70 -5.74
C LEU A 27 1.84 8.81 -6.75
N GLY A 28 2.13 8.42 -8.00
CA GLY A 28 2.62 9.36 -9.02
C GLY A 28 3.94 10.00 -8.56
N ASP A 29 3.96 11.32 -8.42
CA ASP A 29 5.12 12.09 -7.95
C ASP A 29 5.32 12.05 -6.42
N ARG A 30 4.33 11.57 -5.64
CA ARG A 30 4.42 11.52 -4.18
C ARG A 30 5.00 10.18 -3.72
N ARG A 31 6.10 10.21 -2.97
CA ARG A 31 6.69 9.02 -2.32
C ARG A 31 6.42 9.07 -0.82
N VAL A 32 5.77 8.03 -0.31
CA VAL A 32 5.38 7.91 1.09
C VAL A 32 6.10 6.72 1.69
N ALA A 33 7.01 6.99 2.62
CA ALA A 33 7.64 5.94 3.40
C ALA A 33 6.61 5.29 4.33
N VAL A 34 6.53 3.96 4.31
CA VAL A 34 5.69 3.20 5.25
C VAL A 34 6.37 3.25 6.61
N ALA A 35 5.67 3.81 7.60
CA ALA A 35 6.11 3.82 8.99
C ALA A 35 5.81 2.48 9.66
N GLU A 36 4.61 1.93 9.43
CA GLU A 36 4.15 0.69 10.03
C GLU A 36 3.14 -0.03 9.11
N VAL A 37 3.18 -1.36 9.10
CA VAL A 37 2.11 -2.18 8.52
C VAL A 37 1.09 -2.45 9.61
N VAL A 38 -0.06 -1.79 9.51
CA VAL A 38 -1.14 -1.86 10.51
C VAL A 38 -1.85 -3.21 10.44
N ASP A 39 -2.12 -3.69 9.23
CA ASP A 39 -2.82 -4.97 9.03
C ASP A 39 -2.53 -5.54 7.63
N THR A 40 -2.55 -6.85 7.49
CA THR A 40 -2.34 -7.55 6.22
C THR A 40 -3.26 -8.76 6.14
N TRP A 41 -3.98 -8.89 5.03
CA TRP A 41 -4.88 -10.02 4.83
C TRP A 41 -4.91 -10.49 3.38
N LEU A 42 -4.98 -11.80 3.23
CA LEU A 42 -5.12 -12.45 1.93
C LEU A 42 -6.61 -12.59 1.61
N ALA A 43 -7.05 -11.99 0.51
CA ALA A 43 -8.35 -12.25 -0.11
C ALA A 43 -8.19 -13.26 -1.26
N PRO A 44 -9.28 -13.78 -1.83
CA PRO A 44 -9.23 -14.86 -2.83
C PRO A 44 -8.35 -14.57 -4.06
N ASP A 45 -8.37 -13.32 -4.54
CA ASP A 45 -7.63 -12.88 -5.73
C ASP A 45 -6.56 -11.82 -5.43
N TYR A 46 -6.62 -11.16 -4.26
CA TYR A 46 -5.78 -10.01 -3.95
C TYR A 46 -5.26 -10.05 -2.50
N ARG A 47 -4.04 -9.58 -2.28
CA ARG A 47 -3.52 -9.36 -0.93
C ARG A 47 -3.67 -7.90 -0.54
N TYR A 48 -4.37 -7.64 0.56
CA TYR A 48 -4.58 -6.28 1.05
C TYR A 48 -3.57 -5.96 2.15
N PHE A 49 -3.09 -4.73 2.13
CA PHE A 49 -2.17 -4.18 3.12
C PHE A 49 -2.68 -2.83 3.58
N LYS A 50 -2.92 -2.72 4.89
CA LYS A 50 -3.19 -1.45 5.55
C LYS A 50 -1.89 -0.93 6.13
N LEU A 51 -1.49 0.24 5.68
CA LEU A 51 -0.18 0.84 5.92
C LEU A 51 -0.36 2.20 6.55
N LYS A 52 0.44 2.50 7.57
CA LYS A 52 0.57 3.86 8.11
C LYS A 52 1.80 4.51 7.49
N GLY A 53 1.59 5.62 6.80
CA GLY A 53 2.65 6.43 6.24
C GLY A 53 3.37 7.23 7.32
N LYS A 54 4.64 7.55 7.09
CA LYS A 54 5.45 8.41 7.98
C LYS A 54 4.93 9.85 8.04
N ASP A 55 4.15 10.23 7.05
CA ASP A 55 3.37 11.47 6.97
C ASP A 55 2.20 11.53 7.95
N GLY A 56 1.83 10.41 8.59
CA GLY A 56 0.71 10.27 9.52
C GLY A 56 -0.53 9.66 8.86
N ASP A 57 -0.63 9.69 7.55
CA ASP A 57 -1.79 9.22 6.80
C ASP A 57 -1.86 7.67 6.76
N THR A 58 -3.07 7.15 6.53
CA THR A 58 -3.31 5.70 6.39
C THR A 58 -3.65 5.35 4.94
N TYR A 59 -3.01 4.29 4.44
CA TYR A 59 -3.12 3.82 3.06
C TYR A 59 -3.59 2.36 3.05
N LEU A 60 -4.64 2.06 2.30
CA LEU A 60 -5.06 0.70 2.02
C LEU A 60 -4.74 0.37 0.57
N VAL A 61 -3.79 -0.53 0.39
CA VAL A 61 -3.32 -0.97 -0.92
C VAL A 61 -3.64 -2.43 -1.11
N ARG A 62 -3.88 -2.83 -2.36
CA ARG A 62 -4.02 -4.23 -2.73
C ARG A 62 -2.94 -4.60 -3.74
N HIS A 63 -2.40 -5.80 -3.57
CA HIS A 63 -1.45 -6.42 -4.49
C HIS A 63 -2.16 -7.55 -5.23
N ASP A 64 -2.16 -7.44 -6.54
CA ASP A 64 -2.55 -8.52 -7.45
C ASP A 64 -1.31 -9.37 -7.72
N GLU A 65 -1.21 -10.55 -7.10
CA GLU A 65 -0.04 -11.43 -7.27
C GLU A 65 0.06 -11.96 -8.71
N ARG A 66 -1.05 -12.01 -9.45
CA ARG A 66 -1.12 -12.52 -10.82
C ARG A 66 -0.47 -11.58 -11.83
N SER A 67 -0.73 -10.29 -11.71
CA SER A 67 -0.23 -9.23 -12.60
C SER A 67 0.95 -8.49 -11.98
N SER A 68 1.29 -8.79 -10.72
CA SER A 68 2.28 -8.07 -9.92
C SER A 68 2.01 -6.56 -9.86
N THR A 69 0.73 -6.17 -9.87
CA THR A 69 0.30 -4.77 -9.85
C THR A 69 -0.21 -4.38 -8.48
N TRP A 70 0.07 -3.13 -8.10
CA TRP A 70 -0.41 -2.56 -6.85
C TRP A 70 -1.42 -1.45 -7.11
N GLU A 71 -2.49 -1.45 -6.33
CA GLU A 71 -3.55 -0.45 -6.43
C GLU A 71 -3.89 0.12 -5.05
N LEU A 72 -3.99 1.44 -4.98
CA LEU A 72 -4.54 2.12 -3.82
C LEU A 72 -6.07 2.01 -3.87
N THR A 73 -6.64 1.37 -2.84
CA THR A 73 -8.09 1.23 -2.69
C THR A 73 -8.66 2.34 -1.83
N MET A 74 -7.96 2.72 -0.76
CA MET A 74 -8.41 3.77 0.16
C MET A 74 -7.21 4.56 0.68
N PHE A 75 -7.39 5.87 0.81
CA PHE A 75 -6.46 6.78 1.46
C PHE A 75 -7.23 7.60 2.49
N ARG A 76 -6.68 7.70 3.69
CA ARG A 76 -7.20 8.55 4.75
C ARG A 76 -6.09 9.49 5.19
N ALA A 77 -6.25 10.75 4.82
CA ALA A 77 -5.43 11.81 5.39
C ALA A 77 -5.83 12.01 6.85
N GLU A 78 -4.89 11.92 7.77
CA GLU A 78 -5.12 12.41 9.13
C GLU A 78 -4.87 13.92 9.07
N HIS A 79 -5.97 14.70 9.03
CA HIS A 79 -5.98 16.15 8.80
C HIS A 79 -4.84 16.86 9.55
N ARG A 80 -3.96 17.52 8.79
CA ARG A 80 -2.95 18.44 9.34
C ARG A 80 -3.60 19.83 9.38
N GLU A 81 -3.93 20.29 10.58
CA GLU A 81 -4.41 21.65 10.87
C GLU A 81 -3.35 22.71 10.64
#